data_AF-A0A3D4Z2V8-F1
#
_entry.id   AF-A0A3D4Z2V8-F1
#
_cell.length_a   1.000
_cell.length_b   1.000
_cell.length_c   1.000
_cell.angle_alpha   90.00
_cell.angle_beta   90.00
_cell.angle_gamma   90.00
#
_symmetry.space_group_name_H-M   'P 1'
#
loop_
_entity.id
_entity.type
_entity.pdbx_description
1 polymer ?
#
loop_
_entity_poly.entity_id
_entity_poly.type
_entity_poly.pdbx_seq_one_letter_code
_entity_poly.pdbx_strand_id
1 'polypeptide(L)'
;MDERSSSFMPKPNITDEQRHALVVFLKGQAPEVLPEKYIAYDPAIEVGRHLVNRYNCEACHTIEGRGGDVSQWIKEPNFLPPNLASAGARLQTDWMHGFLKNPGNYPKVRSWLNIRMPTFGFTDAEVEGLVRYFKTRDKAEGLLETLDVHVTPQEIAAAEKLMGPENFNCYSCHILGNKLPAGGPSVYAPNLAYVHERIRPQWLNRWIRNPGDLVPGTRMPGYYPEPNSGPKDILNGNDELQLKSLVDYLMTLGNPALVTHDKESPEAPTEESRPAPKSEGEQASR
;
A
#
# COMPACT_ATOMS: atom_id res chain seq x y z
N MET A 1 -14.30 -64.64 7.23
CA MET A 1 -15.47 -63.98 7.84
C MET A 1 -14.93 -62.99 8.85
N ASP A 2 -15.06 -61.68 8.79
CA ASP A 2 -15.42 -60.70 7.75
C ASP A 2 -14.82 -59.39 8.30
N GLU A 3 -13.68 -58.93 7.74
CA GLU A 3 -12.97 -57.72 8.17
C GLU A 3 -13.66 -56.47 7.60
N ARG A 4 -14.82 -56.11 8.14
CA ARG A 4 -15.45 -54.81 7.89
C ARG A 4 -15.75 -54.12 9.20
N SER A 5 -14.69 -53.64 9.85
CA SER A 5 -14.87 -52.59 10.84
C SER A 5 -15.39 -51.34 10.12
N SER A 6 -16.48 -50.81 10.66
CA SER A 6 -17.19 -49.60 10.29
C SER A 6 -16.27 -48.45 9.86
N SER A 7 -16.15 -48.22 8.55
CA SER A 7 -15.53 -47.00 8.01
C SER A 7 -16.41 -45.80 8.39
N PHE A 8 -15.88 -44.94 9.25
CA PHE A 8 -16.47 -43.67 9.70
C PHE A 8 -16.37 -42.56 8.64
N MET A 9 -16.33 -42.89 7.34
CA MET A 9 -16.33 -41.83 6.33
C MET A 9 -17.67 -41.09 6.38
N PRO A 10 -17.69 -39.77 6.65
CA PRO A 10 -18.89 -38.97 6.53
C PRO A 10 -19.45 -39.14 5.11
N LYS A 11 -20.76 -39.18 4.96
CA LYS A 11 -21.41 -39.13 3.64
C LYS A 11 -21.68 -37.66 3.31
N PRO A 12 -20.77 -36.95 2.61
CA PRO A 12 -21.01 -35.57 2.24
C PRO A 12 -22.20 -35.52 1.27
N ASN A 13 -23.07 -34.53 1.47
CA ASN A 13 -24.21 -34.28 0.59
C ASN A 13 -23.73 -33.56 -0.69
N ILE A 14 -23.09 -34.33 -1.58
CA ILE A 14 -22.57 -33.83 -2.86
C ILE A 14 -23.32 -34.44 -4.04
N THR A 15 -23.56 -33.63 -5.07
CA THR A 15 -24.19 -34.06 -6.33
C THR A 15 -23.25 -34.95 -7.14
N ASP A 16 -23.77 -35.67 -8.14
CA ASP A 16 -22.92 -36.48 -9.03
C ASP A 16 -21.96 -35.63 -9.87
N GLU A 17 -22.35 -34.40 -10.21
CA GLU A 17 -21.48 -33.43 -10.86
C GLU A 17 -20.31 -33.00 -9.97
N GLN A 18 -20.59 -32.69 -8.70
CA GLN A 18 -19.55 -32.38 -7.71
C GLN A 18 -18.65 -33.58 -7.42
N ARG A 19 -19.22 -34.79 -7.36
CA ARG A 19 -18.47 -36.04 -7.21
C ARG A 19 -17.53 -36.26 -8.39
N HIS A 20 -18.01 -36.04 -9.61
CA HIS A 20 -17.20 -36.14 -10.82
C HIS A 20 -16.06 -35.11 -10.82
N ALA A 21 -16.36 -33.85 -10.53
CA ALA A 21 -15.38 -32.79 -10.43
C ALA A 21 -14.30 -33.09 -9.38
N LEU A 22 -14.69 -33.62 -8.23
CA LEU A 22 -13.76 -34.00 -7.16
C LEU A 22 -12.85 -35.17 -7.59
N VAL A 23 -13.39 -36.17 -8.28
CA VAL A 23 -12.59 -37.29 -8.82
C VAL A 23 -11.61 -36.79 -9.88
N VAL A 24 -12.03 -35.91 -10.78
CA VAL A 24 -11.14 -35.29 -11.77
C VAL A 24 -10.03 -34.51 -11.08
N PHE A 25 -10.37 -33.68 -10.10
CA PHE A 25 -9.40 -32.91 -9.31
C PHE A 25 -8.38 -33.82 -8.60
N LEU A 26 -8.83 -34.85 -7.88
CA LEU A 26 -7.96 -35.78 -7.15
C LEU A 26 -7.07 -36.60 -8.09
N LYS A 27 -7.60 -37.05 -9.24
CA LYS A 27 -6.79 -37.71 -10.27
C LYS A 27 -5.77 -36.77 -10.91
N GLY A 28 -6.07 -35.47 -10.96
CA GLY A 28 -5.19 -34.42 -11.43
C GLY A 28 -4.09 -34.03 -10.45
N GLN A 29 -4.14 -34.46 -9.18
CA GLN A 29 -3.05 -34.25 -8.20
C GLN A 29 -1.87 -35.22 -8.40
N ALA A 30 -1.53 -35.51 -9.66
CA ALA A 30 -0.27 -36.14 -9.99
C ALA A 30 0.87 -35.11 -9.88
N PRO A 31 2.10 -35.51 -9.51
CA PRO A 31 3.26 -34.61 -9.41
C PRO A 31 3.74 -34.04 -10.77
N GLU A 32 2.92 -34.13 -11.81
CA GLU A 32 3.26 -33.70 -13.16
C GLU A 32 3.21 -32.17 -13.24
N VAL A 33 4.35 -31.56 -13.57
CA VAL A 33 4.46 -30.11 -13.76
C VAL A 33 3.66 -29.74 -15.01
N LEU A 34 2.60 -28.94 -14.84
CA LEU A 34 1.79 -28.47 -15.95
C LEU A 34 2.67 -27.64 -16.90
N PRO A 35 2.62 -27.91 -18.23
CA PRO A 35 3.25 -27.05 -19.22
C PRO A 35 2.81 -25.59 -19.06
N GLU A 36 3.73 -24.64 -19.26
CA GLU A 36 3.51 -23.20 -19.02
C GLU A 36 2.26 -22.64 -19.71
N LYS A 37 1.94 -23.14 -20.91
CA LYS A 37 0.71 -22.80 -21.66
C LYS A 37 -0.61 -23.12 -20.95
N TYR A 38 -0.59 -23.97 -19.93
CA TYR A 38 -1.76 -24.33 -19.12
C TYR A 38 -1.77 -23.62 -17.75
N ILE A 39 -0.74 -22.81 -17.46
CA ILE A 39 -0.71 -21.94 -16.28
C ILE A 39 -1.50 -20.68 -16.65
N ALA A 40 -2.77 -20.64 -16.23
CA ALA A 40 -3.67 -19.52 -16.53
C ALA A 40 -3.42 -18.27 -15.66
N TYR A 41 -2.64 -18.39 -14.59
CA TYR A 41 -2.46 -17.35 -13.58
C TYR A 41 -0.99 -17.14 -13.22
N ASP A 42 -0.61 -15.90 -12.90
CA ASP A 42 0.74 -15.60 -12.41
C ASP A 42 1.02 -16.42 -11.13
N PRO A 43 2.10 -17.21 -11.08
CA PRO A 43 2.43 -18.04 -9.91
C PRO A 43 2.48 -17.27 -8.59
N ALA A 44 2.88 -15.98 -8.62
CA ALA A 44 2.88 -15.13 -7.43
C ALA A 44 1.47 -14.85 -6.90
N ILE A 45 0.50 -14.75 -7.81
CA ILE A 45 -0.90 -14.53 -7.46
C ILE A 45 -1.46 -15.74 -6.73
N GLU A 46 -1.21 -16.95 -7.24
CA GLU A 46 -1.74 -18.17 -6.65
C GLU A 46 -1.06 -18.55 -5.34
N VAL A 47 0.26 -18.36 -5.22
CA VAL A 47 0.97 -18.51 -3.93
C VAL A 47 0.37 -17.59 -2.87
N GLY A 48 0.14 -16.32 -3.21
CA GLY A 48 -0.49 -15.36 -2.31
C GLY A 48 -1.91 -15.72 -1.90
N ARG A 49 -2.76 -16.11 -2.87
CA ARG A 49 -4.14 -16.55 -2.60
C ARG A 49 -4.16 -17.76 -1.68
N HIS A 50 -3.25 -18.71 -1.87
CA HIS A 50 -3.12 -19.86 -0.97
C HIS A 50 -2.78 -19.42 0.46
N LEU A 51 -1.84 -18.50 0.63
CA LEU A 51 -1.47 -17.98 1.96
C LEU A 51 -2.62 -17.18 2.60
N VAL A 52 -3.27 -16.29 1.84
CA VAL A 52 -4.46 -15.55 2.27
C VAL A 52 -5.56 -16.48 2.78
N ASN A 53 -5.81 -17.59 2.07
CA ASN A 53 -6.79 -18.58 2.46
C ASN A 53 -6.33 -19.40 3.68
N ARG A 54 -5.10 -19.90 3.67
CA ARG A 54 -4.51 -20.71 4.76
C ARG A 54 -4.55 -20.00 6.11
N TYR A 55 -4.26 -18.70 6.11
CA TYR A 55 -4.25 -17.87 7.31
C TYR A 55 -5.57 -17.13 7.56
N ASN A 56 -6.58 -17.40 6.72
CA ASN A 56 -7.93 -16.86 6.82
C ASN A 56 -7.96 -15.32 6.92
N CYS A 57 -7.13 -14.65 6.13
CA CYS A 57 -7.05 -13.18 6.14
C CYS A 57 -8.38 -12.53 5.75
N GLU A 58 -9.16 -13.20 4.88
CA GLU A 58 -10.47 -12.76 4.41
C GLU A 58 -11.54 -12.69 5.53
N ALA A 59 -11.37 -13.40 6.66
CA ALA A 59 -12.30 -13.28 7.79
C ALA A 59 -12.32 -11.86 8.39
N CYS A 60 -11.20 -11.13 8.26
CA CYS A 60 -11.07 -9.75 8.76
C CYS A 60 -11.02 -8.73 7.63
N HIS A 61 -10.28 -9.03 6.55
CA HIS A 61 -9.99 -8.09 5.48
C HIS A 61 -10.80 -8.39 4.23
N THR A 62 -11.22 -7.33 3.52
CA THR A 62 -11.67 -7.49 2.14
C THR A 62 -10.46 -7.55 1.21
N ILE A 63 -10.36 -8.63 0.43
CA ILE A 63 -9.28 -8.93 -0.51
C ILE A 63 -9.93 -9.40 -1.82
N GLU A 64 -9.59 -8.79 -2.96
CA GLU A 64 -10.19 -9.12 -4.27
C GLU A 64 -11.74 -9.10 -4.27
N GLY A 65 -12.34 -8.20 -3.48
CA GLY A 65 -13.79 -8.08 -3.34
C GLY A 65 -14.45 -9.19 -2.51
N ARG A 66 -13.67 -10.06 -1.87
CA ARG A 66 -14.14 -11.13 -0.99
C ARG A 66 -13.74 -10.89 0.46
N GLY A 67 -14.44 -11.54 1.39
CA GLY A 67 -14.16 -11.46 2.83
C GLY A 67 -14.68 -10.19 3.50
N GLY A 68 -14.03 -9.79 4.60
CA GLY A 68 -14.53 -8.77 5.51
C GLY A 68 -15.63 -9.29 6.44
N ASP A 69 -15.63 -10.60 6.72
CA ASP A 69 -16.70 -11.30 7.45
C ASP A 69 -16.95 -10.71 8.84
N VAL A 70 -15.93 -10.11 9.45
CA VAL A 70 -16.04 -9.44 10.75
C VAL A 70 -17.07 -8.30 10.79
N SER A 71 -17.45 -7.75 9.63
CA SER A 71 -18.50 -6.74 9.50
C SER A 71 -19.88 -7.20 9.95
N GLN A 72 -20.09 -8.51 10.08
CA GLN A 72 -21.33 -9.04 10.66
C GLN A 72 -21.45 -8.71 12.17
N TRP A 73 -20.33 -8.56 12.88
CA TRP A 73 -20.29 -8.24 14.31
C TRP A 73 -19.89 -6.79 14.61
N ILE A 74 -19.09 -6.16 13.73
CA ILE A 74 -18.66 -4.76 13.88
C ILE A 74 -19.48 -3.88 12.94
N LYS A 75 -20.44 -3.13 13.49
CA LYS A 75 -21.37 -2.31 12.69
C LYS A 75 -20.84 -0.94 12.32
N GLU A 76 -20.00 -0.33 13.16
CA GLU A 76 -19.39 0.96 12.85
C GLU A 76 -18.23 0.76 11.86
N PRO A 77 -18.32 1.31 10.63
CA PRO A 77 -17.30 1.11 9.61
C PRO A 77 -15.91 1.56 10.05
N ASN A 78 -15.81 2.60 10.88
CA ASN A 78 -14.51 3.07 11.36
C ASN A 78 -13.86 2.18 12.44
N PHE A 79 -14.47 1.06 12.81
CA PHE A 79 -13.86 0.01 13.63
C PHE A 79 -13.50 -1.26 12.83
N LEU A 80 -13.81 -1.30 11.53
CA LEU A 80 -13.46 -2.44 10.68
C LEU A 80 -11.97 -2.47 10.34
N PRO A 81 -11.39 -3.68 10.14
CA PRO A 81 -10.08 -3.81 9.53
C PRO A 81 -10.01 -3.10 8.16
N PRO A 82 -8.82 -2.64 7.74
CA PRO A 82 -8.68 -1.95 6.47
C PRO A 82 -9.01 -2.88 5.30
N ASN A 83 -9.66 -2.33 4.27
CA ASN A 83 -9.74 -2.93 2.96
C ASN A 83 -8.33 -2.99 2.34
N LEU A 84 -8.00 -4.15 1.75
CA LEU A 84 -6.70 -4.44 1.16
C LEU A 84 -6.72 -4.48 -0.37
N ALA A 85 -7.76 -3.98 -1.03
CA ALA A 85 -7.91 -3.97 -2.49
C ALA A 85 -6.75 -3.30 -3.23
N SER A 86 -6.13 -2.27 -2.64
CA SER A 86 -4.98 -1.57 -3.22
C SER A 86 -3.73 -1.65 -2.33
N ALA A 87 -3.60 -2.69 -1.50
CA ALA A 87 -2.54 -2.78 -0.50
C ALA A 87 -1.12 -2.75 -1.09
N GLY A 88 -0.89 -3.39 -2.24
CA GLY A 88 0.41 -3.43 -2.91
C GLY A 88 0.80 -2.11 -3.57
N ALA A 89 -0.18 -1.41 -4.14
CA ALA A 89 0.03 -0.06 -4.67
C ALA A 89 0.13 1.00 -3.56
N ARG A 90 -0.48 0.77 -2.40
CA ARG A 90 -0.56 1.73 -1.29
C ARG A 90 0.63 1.67 -0.34
N LEU A 91 1.05 0.47 0.05
CA LEU A 91 1.96 0.26 1.15
C LEU A 91 3.39 0.09 0.64
N GLN A 92 4.36 0.70 1.33
CA GLN A 92 5.77 0.49 1.04
C GLN A 92 6.17 -0.97 1.32
N THR A 93 7.07 -1.52 0.49
CA THR A 93 7.47 -2.93 0.54
C THR A 93 8.03 -3.30 1.93
N ASP A 94 8.97 -2.52 2.44
CA ASP A 94 9.65 -2.79 3.72
C ASP A 94 8.69 -2.73 4.90
N TRP A 95 7.77 -1.75 4.88
CA TRP A 95 6.72 -1.65 5.87
C TRP A 95 5.80 -2.86 5.83
N MET A 96 5.35 -3.28 4.65
CA MET A 96 4.48 -4.45 4.50
C MET A 96 5.18 -5.72 5.00
N HIS A 97 6.44 -5.92 4.60
CA HIS A 97 7.25 -7.06 5.02
C HIS A 97 7.35 -7.13 6.55
N GLY A 98 7.81 -6.06 7.20
CA GLY A 98 7.97 -6.08 8.65
C GLY A 98 6.63 -6.11 9.41
N PHE A 99 5.59 -5.44 8.90
CA PHE A 99 4.25 -5.47 9.51
C PHE A 99 3.65 -6.88 9.50
N LEU A 100 3.84 -7.64 8.42
CA LEU A 100 3.40 -9.04 8.34
C LEU A 100 4.16 -9.94 9.33
N LYS A 101 5.46 -9.70 9.55
CA LYS A 101 6.28 -10.47 10.51
C LYS A 101 5.82 -10.24 11.95
N ASN A 102 5.59 -8.98 12.34
CA ASN A 102 5.17 -8.65 13.69
C ASN A 102 4.34 -7.35 13.73
N PRO A 103 3.02 -7.43 13.52
CA PRO A 103 2.16 -6.25 13.49
C PRO A 103 2.09 -5.53 14.85
N GLY A 104 2.44 -6.20 15.95
CA GLY A 104 2.45 -5.64 17.30
C GLY A 104 3.60 -4.64 17.55
N ASN A 105 4.68 -4.70 16.76
CA ASN A 105 5.82 -3.79 16.88
C ASN A 105 5.60 -2.45 16.14
N TYR A 106 4.51 -2.30 15.39
CA TYR A 106 4.24 -1.09 14.63
C TYR A 106 3.36 -0.12 15.40
N PRO A 107 3.56 1.20 15.20
CA PRO A 107 2.73 2.20 15.83
C PRO A 107 1.26 2.07 15.43
N LYS A 108 0.37 2.44 16.34
CA LYS A 108 -1.07 2.36 16.14
C LYS A 108 -1.55 3.49 15.24
N VAL A 109 -1.50 3.28 13.93
CA VAL A 109 -2.00 4.20 12.89
C VAL A 109 -3.46 4.62 13.16
N ARG A 110 -4.30 3.67 13.56
CA ARG A 110 -5.68 3.90 14.01
C ARG A 110 -5.74 3.56 15.49
N SER A 111 -5.34 4.51 16.33
CA SER A 111 -5.17 4.32 17.79
C SER A 111 -6.45 3.88 18.51
N TRP A 112 -7.61 4.18 17.94
CA TRP A 112 -8.93 3.83 18.46
C TRP A 112 -9.41 2.41 18.13
N LEU A 113 -8.70 1.65 17.29
CA LEU A 113 -9.06 0.27 16.99
C LEU A 113 -8.66 -0.69 18.12
N ASN A 114 -9.64 -1.46 18.59
CA ASN A 114 -9.42 -2.57 19.50
C ASN A 114 -9.04 -3.86 18.77
N ILE A 115 -9.60 -4.10 17.58
CA ILE A 115 -9.26 -5.26 16.74
C ILE A 115 -7.79 -5.19 16.31
N ARG A 116 -7.09 -6.32 16.39
CA ARG A 116 -5.67 -6.46 16.05
C ARG A 116 -5.48 -7.57 15.04
N MET A 117 -4.55 -7.34 14.11
CA MET A 117 -4.07 -8.41 13.25
C MET A 117 -3.26 -9.40 14.11
N PRO A 118 -3.55 -10.71 14.06
CA PRO A 118 -2.76 -11.71 14.77
C PRO A 118 -1.32 -11.77 14.27
N THR A 119 -0.40 -12.19 15.14
CA THR A 119 0.96 -12.57 14.74
C THR A 119 0.94 -14.04 14.32
N PHE A 120 1.07 -14.31 13.03
CA PHE A 120 0.94 -15.66 12.48
C PHE A 120 2.23 -16.48 12.48
N GLY A 121 3.38 -15.86 12.76
CA GLY A 121 4.67 -16.56 12.74
C GLY A 121 5.14 -16.94 11.34
N PHE A 122 4.85 -16.12 10.33
CA PHE A 122 5.24 -16.37 8.95
C PHE A 122 6.75 -16.59 8.79
N THR A 123 7.10 -17.57 7.98
CA THR A 123 8.45 -17.71 7.43
C THR A 123 8.76 -16.55 6.48
N ASP A 124 10.04 -16.29 6.22
CA ASP A 124 10.44 -15.21 5.30
C ASP A 124 9.93 -15.46 3.88
N ALA A 125 9.87 -16.72 3.45
CA ALA A 125 9.30 -17.11 2.16
C ALA A 125 7.78 -16.82 2.06
N GLU A 126 7.03 -17.03 3.15
CA GLU A 126 5.60 -16.71 3.18
C GLU A 126 5.35 -15.20 3.18
N VAL A 127 6.16 -14.43 3.91
CA VAL A 127 6.08 -12.97 3.87
C VAL A 127 6.39 -12.44 2.48
N GLU A 128 7.47 -12.92 1.84
CA GLU A 128 7.81 -12.54 0.47
C GLU A 128 6.69 -12.94 -0.51
N GLY A 129 6.11 -14.13 -0.34
CA GLY A 129 4.96 -14.58 -1.13
C GLY A 129 3.75 -13.63 -1.03
N LEU A 130 3.41 -13.19 0.18
CA LEU A 130 2.33 -12.23 0.42
C LEU A 130 2.65 -10.84 -0.12
N VAL A 131 3.88 -10.34 0.08
CA VAL A 131 4.32 -9.05 -0.44
C VAL A 131 4.28 -9.05 -1.96
N ARG A 132 4.83 -10.08 -2.60
CA ARG A 132 4.81 -10.26 -4.05
C ARG A 132 3.39 -10.35 -4.57
N TYR A 133 2.52 -11.11 -3.90
CA TYR A 133 1.10 -11.20 -4.25
C TYR A 133 0.42 -9.83 -4.34
N PHE A 134 0.49 -9.03 -3.28
CA PHE A 134 -0.16 -7.71 -3.26
C PHE A 134 0.44 -6.77 -4.32
N LYS A 135 1.77 -6.79 -4.49
CA LYS A 135 2.44 -5.94 -5.48
C LYS A 135 2.12 -6.33 -6.91
N THR A 136 2.20 -7.62 -7.26
CA THR A 136 1.88 -8.13 -8.59
C THR A 136 0.42 -7.84 -8.93
N ARG A 137 -0.50 -8.11 -8.00
CA ARG A 137 -1.94 -7.88 -8.20
C ARG A 137 -2.24 -6.41 -8.49
N ASP A 138 -1.60 -5.52 -7.76
CA ASP A 138 -1.85 -4.08 -7.86
C ASP A 138 -0.92 -3.39 -8.86
N LYS A 139 -0.14 -4.17 -9.64
CA LYS A 139 0.86 -3.70 -10.62
C LYS A 139 1.80 -2.64 -10.05
N ALA A 140 2.20 -2.83 -8.80
CA ALA A 140 3.05 -1.88 -8.11
C ALA A 140 4.52 -2.07 -8.54
N GLU A 141 5.06 -1.09 -9.26
CA GLU A 141 6.44 -1.12 -9.78
C GLU A 141 7.48 -0.87 -8.68
N GLY A 142 8.74 -1.29 -8.87
CA GLY A 142 9.84 -1.00 -7.93
C GLY A 142 9.87 -1.84 -6.64
N LEU A 143 11.05 -2.39 -6.31
CA LEU A 143 11.27 -3.17 -5.07
C LEU A 143 11.50 -2.27 -3.85
N LEU A 144 12.30 -1.23 -4.04
CA LEU A 144 12.62 -0.17 -3.08
C LEU A 144 12.27 1.16 -3.72
N GLU A 145 11.54 2.01 -3.00
CA GLU A 145 11.31 3.40 -3.42
C GLU A 145 12.31 4.27 -2.67
N THR A 146 13.29 4.84 -3.37
CA THR A 146 14.08 5.94 -2.81
C THR A 146 13.19 7.18 -2.82
N LEU A 147 12.77 7.61 -1.64
CA LEU A 147 12.04 8.83 -1.44
C LEU A 147 13.00 10.01 -1.58
N ASP A 148 13.09 10.59 -2.77
CA ASP A 148 13.83 11.83 -2.98
C ASP A 148 12.95 13.03 -2.62
N VAL A 149 12.65 13.16 -1.33
CA VAL A 149 11.80 14.24 -0.81
C VAL A 149 12.68 15.41 -0.42
N HIS A 150 12.55 16.50 -1.17
CA HIS A 150 13.18 17.78 -0.88
C HIS A 150 12.08 18.81 -0.70
N VAL A 151 11.97 19.38 0.50
CA VAL A 151 10.98 20.41 0.83
C VAL A 151 11.64 21.67 1.34
N THR A 152 11.24 22.80 0.76
CA THR A 152 11.61 24.12 1.25
C THR A 152 10.69 24.56 2.38
N PRO A 153 11.12 25.49 3.27
CA PRO A 153 10.23 26.08 4.27
C PRO A 153 8.97 26.73 3.68
N GLN A 154 9.07 27.29 2.46
CA GLN A 154 7.94 27.88 1.76
C GLN A 154 6.91 26.83 1.33
N GLU A 155 7.37 25.67 0.82
CA GLU A 155 6.49 24.55 0.47
C GLU A 155 5.85 23.92 1.71
N ILE A 156 6.56 23.86 2.83
CA ILE A 156 5.99 23.41 4.11
C ILE A 156 4.86 24.36 4.55
N ALA A 157 5.11 25.68 4.55
CA ALA A 157 4.11 26.67 4.95
C ALA A 157 2.87 26.63 4.03
N ALA A 158 3.07 26.39 2.72
CA ALA A 158 1.98 26.19 1.77
C ALA A 158 1.15 24.93 2.10
N ALA A 159 1.81 23.80 2.38
CA ALA A 159 1.15 22.55 2.76
C ALA A 159 0.36 22.69 4.07
N GLU A 160 0.95 23.33 5.08
CA GLU A 160 0.27 23.60 6.36
C GLU A 160 -0.98 24.46 6.18
N LYS A 161 -0.89 25.49 5.32
CA LYS A 161 -2.05 26.32 4.97
C LYS A 161 -3.13 25.51 4.25
N LEU A 162 -2.76 24.65 3.29
CA LEU A 162 -3.69 23.75 2.59
C LEU A 162 -4.38 22.78 3.55
N MET A 163 -3.66 22.21 4.52
CA MET A 163 -4.22 21.28 5.50
C MET A 163 -5.07 21.96 6.60
N GLY A 164 -4.93 23.28 6.74
CA GLY A 164 -5.60 24.09 7.74
C GLY A 164 -7.13 24.21 7.55
N PRO A 165 -7.83 24.73 8.56
CA PRO A 165 -9.30 24.78 8.61
C PRO A 165 -9.94 25.63 7.51
N GLU A 166 -9.23 26.63 6.99
CA GLU A 166 -9.73 27.53 5.93
C GLU A 166 -9.65 26.90 4.52
N ASN A 167 -9.02 25.72 4.39
CA ASN A 167 -8.84 25.02 3.12
C ASN A 167 -9.37 23.58 3.23
N PHE A 168 -8.50 22.58 3.18
CA PHE A 168 -8.91 21.18 3.15
C PHE A 168 -9.26 20.63 4.53
N ASN A 169 -8.90 21.35 5.61
CA ASN A 169 -9.26 21.02 6.98
C ASN A 169 -8.94 19.57 7.37
N CYS A 170 -7.77 19.08 6.97
CA CYS A 170 -7.34 17.69 7.14
C CYS A 170 -7.37 17.26 8.61
N TYR A 171 -7.05 18.18 9.52
CA TYR A 171 -7.01 17.95 10.97
C TYR A 171 -8.39 17.82 11.63
N SER A 172 -9.48 18.08 10.91
CA SER A 172 -10.85 17.81 11.40
C SER A 172 -11.15 16.32 11.56
N CYS A 173 -10.40 15.46 10.86
CA CYS A 173 -10.54 14.01 10.93
C CYS A 173 -9.21 13.32 11.27
N HIS A 174 -8.09 13.77 10.71
CA HIS A 174 -6.82 13.08 10.87
C HIS A 174 -6.13 13.37 12.21
N ILE A 175 -5.68 12.30 12.87
CA ILE A 175 -4.78 12.41 14.03
C ILE A 175 -3.40 12.89 13.56
N LEU A 176 -2.73 13.72 14.36
CA LEU A 176 -1.33 14.09 14.15
C LEU A 176 -0.51 13.85 15.43
N GLY A 177 0.31 12.79 15.42
CA GLY A 177 1.03 12.36 16.62
C GLY A 177 0.04 11.99 17.73
N ASN A 178 0.00 12.77 18.81
CA ASN A 178 -0.94 12.59 19.91
C ASN A 178 -2.15 13.55 19.86
N LYS A 179 -2.23 14.42 18.84
CA LYS A 179 -3.33 15.37 18.68
C LYS A 179 -4.52 14.68 18.01
N LEU A 180 -5.65 14.62 18.73
CA LEU A 180 -6.90 14.05 18.23
C LEU A 180 -7.76 15.16 17.62
N PRO A 181 -8.51 14.88 16.53
CA PRO A 181 -9.52 15.79 16.03
C PRO A 181 -10.68 15.93 17.03
N ALA A 182 -11.52 16.95 16.82
CA ALA A 182 -12.76 17.07 17.58
C ALA A 182 -13.72 15.91 17.28
N GLY A 183 -14.57 15.57 18.26
CA GLY A 183 -15.54 14.48 18.13
C GLY A 183 -15.04 13.16 18.70
N GLY A 184 -15.62 12.05 18.22
CA GLY A 184 -15.33 10.71 18.73
C GLY A 184 -14.66 9.80 17.69
N PRO A 185 -14.27 8.58 18.08
CA PRO A 185 -13.61 7.61 17.20
C PRO A 185 -14.35 7.30 15.90
N SER A 186 -15.66 7.54 15.80
CA SER A 186 -16.41 7.36 14.57
C SER A 186 -15.99 8.32 13.45
N VAL A 187 -15.43 9.50 13.76
CA VAL A 187 -14.97 10.49 12.76
C VAL A 187 -13.46 10.52 12.57
N TYR A 188 -12.70 9.78 13.39
CA TYR A 188 -11.24 9.79 13.32
C TYR A 188 -10.71 9.16 12.03
N ALA A 189 -9.65 9.75 11.50
CA ALA A 189 -8.90 9.28 10.34
C ALA A 189 -7.45 8.97 10.72
N PRO A 190 -6.76 8.11 9.96
CA PRO A 190 -5.44 7.58 10.29
C PRO A 190 -4.42 8.65 10.70
N ASN A 191 -3.55 8.32 11.66
CA ASN A 191 -2.51 9.23 12.12
C ASN A 191 -1.51 9.55 10.99
N LEU A 192 -1.39 10.84 10.68
CA LEU A 192 -0.55 11.33 9.58
C LEU A 192 0.94 11.27 9.88
N ALA A 193 1.33 11.19 11.16
CA ALA A 193 2.74 11.08 11.57
C ALA A 193 3.43 9.79 11.07
N TYR A 194 2.65 8.79 10.65
CA TYR A 194 3.16 7.50 10.15
C TYR A 194 2.96 7.32 8.64
N VAL A 195 2.74 8.41 7.89
CA VAL A 195 2.59 8.33 6.43
C VAL A 195 3.92 7.95 5.80
N HIS A 196 5.00 8.61 6.19
CA HIS A 196 6.33 8.44 5.60
C HIS A 196 6.90 7.01 5.69
N GLU A 197 6.56 6.27 6.76
CA GLU A 197 6.98 4.88 6.94
C GLU A 197 6.16 3.90 6.12
N ARG A 198 4.89 4.23 5.83
CA ARG A 198 3.89 3.23 5.42
C ARG A 198 3.43 3.38 3.99
N ILE A 199 3.23 4.61 3.53
CA ILE A 199 2.49 4.90 2.30
C ILE A 199 3.45 5.27 1.18
N ARG A 200 3.14 4.82 -0.03
CA ARG A 200 3.88 5.15 -1.24
C ARG A 200 3.45 6.53 -1.77
N PRO A 201 4.36 7.47 -2.07
CA PRO A 201 4.00 8.82 -2.52
C PRO A 201 3.14 8.83 -3.78
N GLN A 202 3.45 7.96 -4.75
CA GLN A 202 2.66 7.78 -5.98
C GLN A 202 1.19 7.48 -5.67
N TRP A 203 0.93 6.65 -4.66
CA TRP A 203 -0.43 6.33 -4.24
C TRP A 203 -1.05 7.49 -3.49
N LEU A 204 -0.29 8.17 -2.63
CA LEU A 204 -0.75 9.33 -1.87
C LEU A 204 -1.20 10.48 -2.79
N ASN A 205 -0.46 10.73 -3.88
CA ASN A 205 -0.82 11.71 -4.90
C ASN A 205 -2.20 11.41 -5.51
N ARG A 206 -2.43 10.18 -5.96
CA ARG A 206 -3.75 9.76 -6.49
C ARG A 206 -4.84 9.79 -5.43
N TRP A 207 -4.51 9.38 -4.21
CA TRP A 207 -5.42 9.34 -3.08
C TRP A 207 -5.92 10.73 -2.70
N ILE A 208 -5.06 11.74 -2.56
CA ILE A 208 -5.49 13.10 -2.19
C ILE A 208 -6.33 13.74 -3.30
N ARG A 209 -6.02 13.45 -4.57
CA ARG A 209 -6.79 13.95 -5.72
C ARG A 209 -8.22 13.43 -5.71
N ASN A 210 -8.38 12.10 -5.73
CA ASN A 210 -9.69 11.47 -5.70
C ASN A 210 -9.65 10.11 -4.95
N PRO A 211 -9.93 10.12 -3.63
CA PRO A 211 -9.96 8.90 -2.84
C PRO A 211 -10.99 7.87 -3.31
N GLY A 212 -12.12 8.34 -3.86
CA GLY A 212 -13.27 7.51 -4.24
C GLY A 212 -12.95 6.54 -5.38
N ASP A 213 -12.04 6.92 -6.28
CA ASP A 213 -11.58 6.07 -7.38
C ASP A 213 -10.73 4.88 -6.89
N LEU A 214 -10.06 5.04 -5.76
CA LEU A 214 -9.18 4.02 -5.17
C LEU A 214 -9.91 3.16 -4.13
N VAL A 215 -10.75 3.78 -3.31
CA VAL A 215 -11.55 3.10 -2.29
C VAL A 215 -12.98 3.63 -2.35
N PRO A 216 -13.87 2.95 -3.09
CA PRO A 216 -15.28 3.34 -3.19
C PRO A 216 -15.94 3.43 -1.80
N GLY A 217 -16.71 4.51 -1.57
CA GLY A 217 -17.40 4.75 -0.31
C GLY A 217 -16.52 5.24 0.84
N THR A 218 -15.26 5.62 0.57
CA THR A 218 -14.42 6.32 1.56
C THR A 218 -15.03 7.64 1.99
N ARG A 219 -14.82 8.01 3.27
CA ARG A 219 -15.28 9.29 3.84
C ARG A 219 -14.31 10.45 3.55
N MET A 220 -13.11 10.16 3.05
CA MET A 220 -12.16 11.20 2.68
C MET A 220 -12.64 11.89 1.38
N PRO A 221 -12.79 13.22 1.38
CA PRO A 221 -13.22 13.94 0.17
C PRO A 221 -12.08 14.01 -0.86
N GLY A 222 -12.43 14.16 -2.13
CA GLY A 222 -11.49 14.56 -3.18
C GLY A 222 -11.29 16.08 -3.16
N TYR A 223 -10.05 16.52 -3.24
CA TYR A 223 -9.70 17.95 -3.13
C TYR A 223 -9.39 18.62 -4.47
N TYR A 224 -9.21 17.83 -5.53
CA TYR A 224 -8.95 18.32 -6.88
C TYR A 224 -9.83 17.61 -7.92
N PRO A 225 -11.17 17.76 -7.85
CA PRO A 225 -12.10 17.09 -8.76
C PRO A 225 -12.00 17.62 -10.20
N GLU A 226 -11.59 18.87 -10.40
CA GLU A 226 -11.46 19.51 -11.71
C GLU A 226 -10.10 20.21 -11.83
N PRO A 227 -9.57 20.42 -13.05
CA PRO A 227 -8.33 21.16 -13.24
C PRO A 227 -8.42 22.60 -12.71
N ASN A 228 -7.46 22.99 -11.87
CA ASN A 228 -7.40 24.28 -11.19
C ASN A 228 -8.59 24.48 -10.23
N SER A 229 -9.00 23.48 -9.47
CA SER A 229 -10.05 23.62 -8.46
C SER A 229 -9.52 23.96 -7.06
N GLY A 230 -8.20 23.93 -6.85
CA GLY A 230 -7.58 24.21 -5.55
C GLY A 230 -7.63 25.68 -5.13
N PRO A 231 -7.25 25.99 -3.87
CA PRO A 231 -7.21 27.36 -3.34
C PRO A 231 -6.36 28.30 -4.19
N LYS A 232 -6.91 29.45 -4.59
CA LYS A 232 -6.26 30.36 -5.56
C LYS A 232 -5.12 31.17 -4.99
N ASP A 233 -5.10 31.35 -3.68
CA ASP A 233 -4.14 32.16 -2.92
C ASP A 233 -2.94 31.35 -2.41
N ILE A 234 -2.82 30.08 -2.81
CA ILE A 234 -1.72 29.19 -2.42
C ILE A 234 -1.02 28.69 -3.67
N LEU A 235 0.30 28.87 -3.77
CA LEU A 235 1.12 28.44 -4.91
C LEU A 235 0.50 28.85 -6.26
N ASN A 236 -0.03 30.08 -6.33
CA ASN A 236 -0.67 30.67 -7.50
C ASN A 236 -1.88 29.88 -8.04
N GLY A 237 -2.56 29.10 -7.18
CA GLY A 237 -3.71 28.28 -7.58
C GLY A 237 -3.35 27.10 -8.49
N ASN A 238 -2.08 26.68 -8.50
CA ASN A 238 -1.62 25.54 -9.28
C ASN A 238 -1.80 24.24 -8.50
N ASP A 239 -2.80 23.44 -8.91
CA ASP A 239 -3.16 22.18 -8.25
C ASP A 239 -2.00 21.18 -8.18
N GLU A 240 -1.15 21.09 -9.21
CA GLU A 240 -0.03 20.14 -9.21
C GLU A 240 1.04 20.53 -8.18
N LEU A 241 1.35 21.83 -8.07
CA LEU A 241 2.28 22.32 -7.06
C LEU A 241 1.72 22.15 -5.65
N GLN A 242 0.43 22.40 -5.45
CA GLN A 242 -0.24 22.17 -4.16
C GLN A 242 -0.27 20.69 -3.79
N LEU A 243 -0.59 19.81 -4.73
CA LEU A 243 -0.60 18.37 -4.51
C LEU A 243 0.80 17.83 -4.21
N LYS A 244 1.82 18.27 -4.95
CA LYS A 244 3.22 17.93 -4.68
C LYS A 244 3.63 18.39 -3.27
N SER A 245 3.38 19.66 -2.94
CA SER A 245 3.68 20.25 -1.63
C SER A 245 3.01 19.47 -0.48
N LEU A 246 1.74 19.06 -0.64
CA LEU A 246 1.04 18.22 0.33
C LEU A 246 1.67 16.84 0.48
N VAL A 247 1.94 16.15 -0.62
CA VAL A 247 2.54 14.80 -0.60
C VAL A 247 3.89 14.86 0.08
N ASP A 248 4.75 15.78 -0.33
CA ASP A 248 6.11 15.89 0.20
C ASP A 248 6.10 16.26 1.69
N TYR A 249 5.25 17.20 2.10
CA TYR A 249 5.07 17.54 3.52
C TYR A 249 4.59 16.34 4.34
N LEU A 250 3.61 15.58 3.85
CA LEU A 250 3.15 14.35 4.51
C LEU A 250 4.26 13.29 4.63
N MET A 251 5.19 13.25 3.68
CA MET A 251 6.36 12.38 3.74
C MET A 251 7.44 12.88 4.71
N THR A 252 7.44 14.15 5.11
CA THR A 252 8.34 14.66 6.16
C THR A 252 7.74 14.55 7.56
N LEU A 253 6.42 14.42 7.68
CA LEU A 253 5.76 14.22 8.97
C LEU A 253 6.26 12.96 9.68
N GLY A 254 6.89 13.15 10.84
CA GLY A 254 7.46 12.06 11.63
C GLY A 254 8.91 11.69 11.26
N ASN A 255 9.46 12.29 10.20
CA ASN A 255 10.85 12.12 9.80
C ASN A 255 11.48 13.45 9.34
N PRO A 256 11.88 14.32 10.28
CA PRO A 256 12.47 15.61 9.95
C PRO A 256 13.83 15.49 9.23
N ALA A 257 14.46 14.31 9.21
CA ALA A 257 15.70 14.09 8.45
C ALA A 257 15.48 14.09 6.93
N LEU A 258 14.23 13.98 6.46
CA LEU A 258 13.85 14.16 5.06
C LEU A 258 13.68 15.64 4.68
N VAL A 259 13.87 16.57 5.62
CA VAL A 259 13.92 18.01 5.34
C VAL A 259 15.36 18.39 5.04
N THR A 260 15.69 18.64 3.78
CA THR A 260 16.95 19.27 3.42
C THR A 260 16.83 20.78 3.66
N HIS A 261 17.57 21.29 4.64
CA HIS A 261 17.92 22.70 4.64
C HIS A 261 18.92 22.92 3.50
N ASP A 262 18.67 23.94 2.67
CA ASP A 262 19.42 24.28 1.47
C ASP A 262 20.89 23.84 1.56
N LYS A 263 21.24 22.76 0.84
CA LYS A 263 22.63 22.58 0.46
C LYS A 263 22.87 23.67 -0.57
N GLU A 264 23.68 24.64 -0.16
CA GLU A 264 24.43 25.55 -1.02
C GLU A 264 24.65 24.87 -2.38
N SER A 265 24.13 25.48 -3.45
CA SER A 265 24.28 24.94 -4.80
C SER A 265 25.72 24.50 -5.00
N PRO A 266 25.99 23.28 -5.53
CA PRO A 266 27.35 22.91 -5.85
C PRO A 266 27.90 24.00 -6.78
N GLU A 267 28.96 24.66 -6.34
CA GLU A 267 29.69 25.65 -7.13
C GLU A 267 29.92 25.05 -8.52
N ALA A 268 29.54 25.80 -9.55
CA ALA A 268 29.77 25.40 -10.92
C ALA A 268 31.24 25.02 -11.09
N PRO A 269 31.57 23.91 -11.79
CA PRO A 269 32.95 23.52 -11.97
C PRO A 269 33.69 24.68 -12.65
N THR A 270 34.73 25.17 -11.98
CA THR A 270 35.65 26.14 -12.57
C THR A 270 36.25 25.54 -13.84
N GLU A 271 36.48 26.40 -14.83
CA GLU A 271 36.85 26.07 -16.22
C GLU A 271 38.19 25.29 -16.36
N GLU A 272 38.86 25.02 -15.24
CA GLU A 272 40.14 24.30 -15.16
C GLU A 272 40.02 22.75 -15.17
N SER A 273 38.82 22.18 -15.05
CA SER A 273 38.66 20.71 -14.96
C SER A 273 38.22 20.01 -16.26
N ARG A 274 38.28 20.68 -17.41
CA ARG A 274 38.02 20.01 -18.71
C ARG A 274 39.27 19.26 -19.18
N PRO A 275 39.24 17.93 -19.33
CA PRO A 275 40.35 17.20 -19.94
C PRO A 275 40.46 17.58 -21.43
N ALA A 276 41.69 17.82 -21.88
CA ALA A 276 42.00 18.19 -23.26
C ALA A 276 41.46 17.17 -24.28
N PRO A 277 41.00 17.62 -25.47
CA PRO A 277 40.52 16.73 -26.50
C PRO A 277 41.66 15.82 -27.00
N LYS A 278 41.39 14.51 -27.04
CA LYS A 278 42.32 13.53 -27.62
C LYS A 278 42.45 13.81 -29.12
N SER A 279 43.69 14.01 -29.57
CA SER A 279 44.04 14.09 -30.99
C SER A 279 43.66 12.79 -31.70
N GLU A 280 42.86 12.90 -32.75
CA GLU A 280 42.60 11.82 -33.70
C GLU A 280 43.91 11.45 -34.40
N GLY A 281 44.25 10.16 -34.35
CA GLY A 281 45.40 9.59 -35.04
C GLY A 281 45.11 9.41 -36.52
N GLU A 282 45.98 10.01 -37.32
CA GLU A 282 46.05 10.00 -38.77
C GLU A 282 46.14 8.59 -39.37
N GLN A 283 45.51 8.41 -40.54
CA GLN A 283 45.54 7.19 -41.34
C GLN A 283 46.90 6.93 -42.02
N ALA A 284 47.13 5.63 -42.26
CA ALA A 284 47.85 5.02 -43.38
C ALA A 284 49.40 5.09 -43.42
N SER A 285 50.05 3.91 -43.41
CA SER A 285 50.73 3.35 -44.60
C SER A 285 51.64 2.16 -44.25
N ARG A 286 51.38 1.02 -44.89
CA ARG A 286 52.26 -0.05 -45.41
C ARG A 286 51.82 -1.47 -45.04
#